data_AF-A0A059CFL8-F1
#
_entry.id   AF-A0A059CFL8-F1
#
_cell.length_a   1.000
_cell.length_b   1.000
_cell.length_c   1.000
_cell.angle_alpha   90.00
_cell.angle_beta   90.00
_cell.angle_gamma   90.00
#
_symmetry.space_group_name_H-M   'P 1'
#
loop_
_entity.id
_entity.type
_entity.pdbx_description
1 polymer ?
#
loop_
_entity_poly.entity_id
_entity_poly.type
_entity_poly.pdbx_seq_one_letter_code
_entity_poly.pdbx_strand_id
1 'polypeptide(L)'
;MQDSRMEKMVSPLSILLCISLVLLAEPRSSDAAPQSKGSFVDNFDIMWSEEHFKTSADGQIWYLSLDKETGCGFQTKQRYRFGWFSMKLKLVGGDSAGVVTAYYMCSENGAGPERDELDFEFLGNRSGQPYLIQTNVYKNGTGSREMRHMLWFDPTEDFHSYSILWNSHQIVFFVDQVPVRVFKNNGEANNFFPNEKPMYLFSSIWNADDWATRGGLEKTDWTKAPFVSTYKDFSFDGCQWEDPFPACVSTTTKNWWDQYSAWHLSEDQKKDYAWVQRNLVIYDYCKDTQRFPTLPWECSLSPWD
;
A
#
# COMPACT_ATOMS: atom_id res chain seq x y z
N MET A 1 83.70 -56.75 -8.19
CA MET A 1 84.19 -56.09 -9.42
C MET A 1 83.54 -54.72 -9.45
N GLN A 2 84.34 -53.64 -9.37
CA GLN A 2 84.03 -52.22 -9.61
C GLN A 2 82.80 -51.65 -8.87
N ASP A 3 82.90 -50.82 -7.82
CA ASP A 3 83.65 -49.57 -7.60
C ASP A 3 83.25 -48.39 -8.52
N SER A 4 82.77 -47.31 -7.87
CA SER A 4 82.69 -45.90 -8.32
C SER A 4 81.59 -45.56 -9.37
N ARG A 5 80.77 -44.49 -9.30
CA ARG A 5 80.77 -43.23 -8.51
C ARG A 5 79.47 -42.43 -8.78
N MET A 6 79.15 -41.47 -7.87
CA MET A 6 78.58 -40.13 -8.13
C MET A 6 77.07 -40.02 -8.50
N GLU A 7 76.21 -39.16 -7.94
CA GLU A 7 76.32 -37.96 -7.07
C GLU A 7 75.07 -37.75 -6.19
N LYS A 8 75.30 -36.94 -5.15
CA LYS A 8 74.40 -36.37 -4.15
C LYS A 8 73.28 -35.51 -4.75
N MET A 9 72.10 -35.46 -4.11
CA MET A 9 71.68 -34.33 -3.25
C MET A 9 70.25 -34.52 -2.73
N VAL A 10 70.13 -34.42 -1.41
CA VAL A 10 68.88 -34.26 -0.67
C VAL A 10 68.35 -32.84 -0.93
N SER A 11 67.05 -32.70 -1.19
CA SER A 11 66.35 -31.42 -1.33
C SER A 11 65.19 -31.36 -0.32
N PRO A 12 64.88 -30.18 0.26
CA PRO A 12 64.19 -30.06 1.54
C PRO A 12 62.67 -29.99 1.42
N LEU A 13 62.04 -30.20 2.58
CA LEU A 13 60.71 -29.77 3.00
C LEU A 13 60.01 -28.76 2.06
N SER A 14 58.81 -29.11 1.63
CA SER A 14 57.75 -28.13 1.37
C SER A 14 56.47 -28.65 1.99
N ILE A 15 56.18 -28.14 3.18
CA ILE A 15 54.90 -28.28 3.89
C ILE A 15 53.90 -27.43 3.10
N LEU A 16 53.00 -28.07 2.35
CA LEU A 16 51.82 -27.39 1.83
C LEU A 16 50.77 -27.34 2.95
N LEU A 17 50.65 -26.18 3.57
CA LEU A 17 49.58 -25.83 4.49
C LEU A 17 48.31 -25.61 3.65
N CYS A 18 47.45 -26.62 3.53
CA CYS A 18 46.10 -26.44 2.98
C CYS A 18 45.26 -25.64 3.99
N ILE A 19 45.27 -24.31 3.87
CA ILE A 19 44.28 -23.44 4.50
C ILE A 19 42.97 -23.66 3.75
N SER A 20 42.12 -24.53 4.28
CA SER A 20 40.71 -24.58 3.88
C SER A 20 40.04 -23.29 4.35
N LEU A 21 39.92 -22.32 3.43
CA LEU A 21 39.05 -21.16 3.57
C LEU A 21 37.61 -21.65 3.73
N VAL A 22 37.12 -21.67 4.97
CA VAL A 22 35.69 -21.69 5.24
C VAL A 22 35.16 -20.33 4.79
N LEU A 23 34.58 -20.27 3.59
CA LEU A 23 33.74 -19.16 3.18
C LEU A 23 32.50 -19.20 4.08
N LEU A 24 32.54 -18.43 5.17
CA LEU A 24 31.33 -18.05 5.89
C LEU A 24 30.47 -17.26 4.90
N ALA A 25 29.44 -17.90 4.37
CA ALA A 25 28.37 -17.21 3.69
C ALA A 25 27.65 -16.37 4.75
N GLU A 26 28.03 -15.10 4.85
CA GLU A 26 27.22 -14.12 5.57
C GLU A 26 25.84 -14.07 4.90
N PRO A 27 24.75 -14.13 5.66
CA PRO A 27 23.44 -13.83 5.11
C PRO A 27 23.48 -12.37 4.66
N ARG A 28 23.37 -12.13 3.34
CA ARG A 28 23.00 -10.82 2.84
C ARG A 28 21.58 -10.55 3.31
N SER A 29 21.46 -9.94 4.48
CA SER A 29 20.25 -9.23 4.86
C SER A 29 20.08 -8.08 3.86
N SER A 30 19.14 -8.22 2.94
CA SER A 30 18.56 -7.08 2.25
C SER A 30 17.62 -6.36 3.21
N ASP A 31 18.18 -5.79 4.28
CA ASP A 31 17.46 -4.85 5.12
C ASP A 31 17.58 -3.48 4.47
N ALA A 32 16.76 -3.24 3.45
CA ALA A 32 16.29 -1.88 3.23
C ALA A 32 15.38 -1.57 4.43
N ALA A 33 16.00 -1.08 5.51
CA ALA A 33 15.28 -0.65 6.69
C ALA A 33 14.30 0.46 6.26
N PRO A 34 13.00 0.34 6.55
CA PRO A 34 12.06 1.42 6.27
C PRO A 34 12.58 2.71 6.93
N GLN A 35 12.60 3.79 6.15
CA GLN A 35 13.01 5.11 6.61
C GLN A 35 12.10 5.52 7.79
N SER A 36 12.69 6.27 8.72
CA SER A 36 12.28 6.38 10.13
C SER A 36 10.78 6.48 10.42
N LYS A 37 10.35 5.81 11.50
CA LYS A 37 9.10 6.12 12.24
C LYS A 37 9.11 7.59 12.70
N GLY A 38 8.78 8.50 11.80
CA GLY A 38 8.58 9.90 12.13
C GLY A 38 7.31 10.05 12.95
N SER A 39 7.28 11.02 13.85
CA SER A 39 6.04 11.39 14.53
C SER A 39 5.01 11.89 13.50
N PHE A 40 3.73 11.93 13.85
CA PHE A 40 2.68 12.45 12.96
C PHE A 40 3.07 13.79 12.35
N VAL A 41 3.53 14.69 13.23
CA VAL A 41 3.83 16.08 12.91
C VAL A 41 5.03 16.23 11.99
N ASP A 42 5.86 15.20 11.82
CA ASP A 42 6.98 15.24 10.88
C ASP A 42 6.49 15.02 9.45
N ASN A 43 5.51 14.13 9.27
CA ASN A 43 5.09 13.64 7.96
C ASN A 43 3.79 14.26 7.46
N PHE A 44 2.92 14.72 8.36
CA PHE A 44 1.54 15.07 8.02
C PHE A 44 1.15 16.49 8.44
N ASP A 45 0.21 17.05 7.69
CA ASP A 45 -0.56 18.24 8.04
C ASP A 45 -2.04 17.85 8.25
N ILE A 46 -2.67 18.46 9.26
CA ILE A 46 -4.13 18.36 9.44
C ILE A 46 -4.79 19.26 8.39
N MET A 47 -5.76 18.70 7.66
CA MET A 47 -6.46 19.43 6.60
C MET A 47 -7.63 20.25 7.13
N TRP A 48 -8.41 19.71 8.07
CA TRP A 48 -9.51 20.40 8.75
C TRP A 48 -9.87 19.75 10.10
N SER A 49 -10.60 20.49 10.94
CA SER A 49 -11.13 20.05 12.24
C SER A 49 -10.07 19.48 13.18
N GLU A 50 -9.08 20.30 13.55
CA GLU A 50 -7.99 19.92 14.45
C GLU A 50 -8.49 19.41 15.81
N GLU A 51 -9.62 19.92 16.29
CA GLU A 51 -10.27 19.48 17.53
C GLU A 51 -10.81 18.04 17.49
N HIS A 52 -10.95 17.46 16.29
CA HIS A 52 -11.31 16.05 16.05
C HIS A 52 -10.09 15.13 15.92
N PHE A 53 -8.89 15.67 16.15
CA PHE A 53 -7.65 14.90 16.26
C PHE A 53 -7.23 14.76 17.71
N LYS A 54 -6.90 13.53 18.11
CA LYS A 54 -6.25 13.26 19.39
C LYS A 54 -5.04 12.36 19.17
N THR A 55 -4.08 12.44 20.09
CA THR A 55 -2.93 11.54 20.12
C THR A 55 -2.86 10.81 21.45
N SER A 56 -2.25 9.61 21.45
CA SER A 56 -1.87 8.93 22.69
C SER A 56 -0.84 9.76 23.45
N ALA A 57 -0.65 9.46 24.75
CA ALA A 57 0.30 10.19 25.59
C ALA A 57 1.75 10.16 25.08
N ASP A 58 2.13 9.13 24.31
CA ASP A 58 3.44 8.98 23.67
C ASP A 58 3.49 9.53 22.22
N GLY A 59 2.39 10.08 21.72
CA GLY A 59 2.26 10.63 20.38
C GLY A 59 2.30 9.62 19.23
N GLN A 60 2.33 8.31 19.52
CA GLN A 60 2.50 7.25 18.51
C GLN A 60 1.20 6.79 17.87
N ILE A 61 0.06 7.01 18.52
CA ILE A 61 -1.26 6.64 18.04
C ILE A 61 -2.08 7.90 17.81
N TRP A 62 -2.74 7.98 16.66
CA TRP A 62 -3.57 9.10 16.26
C TRP A 62 -5.02 8.66 16.12
N TYR A 63 -5.94 9.47 16.62
CA TYR A 63 -7.37 9.21 16.62
C TYR A 63 -8.06 10.30 15.82
N LEU A 64 -8.82 9.89 14.80
CA LEU A 64 -9.67 10.77 14.01
C LEU A 64 -11.12 10.48 14.38
N SER A 65 -11.83 11.51 14.85
CA SER A 65 -13.24 11.39 15.24
C SER A 65 -14.19 12.06 14.26
N LEU A 66 -15.32 11.38 14.01
CA LEU A 66 -16.47 11.93 13.31
C LEU A 66 -17.65 12.03 14.29
N ASP A 67 -18.30 13.19 14.29
CA ASP A 67 -19.62 13.37 14.87
C ASP A 67 -20.52 14.15 13.90
N LYS A 68 -21.72 14.52 14.36
CA LYS A 68 -22.73 15.17 13.53
C LYS A 68 -22.31 16.55 13.01
N GLU A 69 -21.31 17.17 13.62
CA GLU A 69 -20.86 18.52 13.27
C GLU A 69 -19.83 18.44 12.14
N THR A 70 -18.84 17.57 12.28
CA THR A 70 -17.79 17.42 11.29
C THR A 70 -17.01 16.10 11.41
N GLY A 71 -16.44 15.68 10.28
CA GLY A 71 -15.36 14.70 10.23
C GLY A 71 -14.01 15.39 10.33
N CYS A 72 -12.95 14.67 10.02
CA CYS A 72 -11.60 15.23 9.98
C CYS A 72 -10.68 14.45 9.03
N GLY A 73 -9.56 15.04 8.66
CA GLY A 73 -8.61 14.41 7.74
C GLY A 73 -7.23 15.06 7.73
N PHE A 74 -6.25 14.30 7.30
CA PHE A 74 -4.85 14.70 7.21
C PHE A 74 -4.25 14.30 5.88
N GLN A 75 -3.15 14.94 5.51
CA GLN A 75 -2.38 14.65 4.31
C GLN A 75 -0.89 14.65 4.61
N THR A 76 -0.08 13.99 3.79
CA THR A 76 1.38 14.14 3.85
C THR A 76 1.78 15.56 3.49
N LYS A 77 2.87 16.05 4.09
CA LYS A 77 3.46 17.35 3.73
C LYS A 77 4.03 17.35 2.32
N GLN A 78 4.50 16.18 1.89
CA GLN A 78 5.17 15.97 0.62
C GLN A 78 4.30 15.16 -0.32
N ARG A 79 4.52 15.37 -1.63
CA ARG A 79 4.01 14.51 -2.68
C ARG A 79 5.06 13.46 -3.01
N TYR A 80 4.61 12.34 -3.54
CA TYR A 80 5.46 11.24 -3.95
C TYR A 80 5.04 10.73 -5.33
N ARG A 81 5.98 10.17 -6.09
CA ARG A 81 5.67 9.46 -7.33
C ARG A 81 6.36 8.11 -7.32
N PHE A 82 5.57 7.05 -7.19
CA PHE A 82 6.03 5.69 -6.95
C PHE A 82 6.64 5.45 -5.57
N GLY A 83 6.61 4.19 -5.14
CA GLY A 83 7.10 3.74 -3.85
C GLY A 83 6.15 2.77 -3.16
N TRP A 84 6.48 2.50 -1.90
CA TRP A 84 5.67 1.77 -0.94
C TRP A 84 5.16 2.73 0.13
N PHE A 85 3.85 2.70 0.37
CA PHE A 85 3.18 3.53 1.38
C PHE A 85 2.36 2.61 2.26
N SER A 86 2.58 2.66 3.57
CA SER A 86 1.91 1.77 4.52
C SER A 86 1.56 2.50 5.80
N MET A 87 0.37 2.20 6.32
CA MET A 87 -0.11 2.68 7.60
C MET A 87 -0.83 1.55 8.32
N LYS A 88 -0.72 1.48 9.65
CA LYS A 88 -1.58 0.60 10.44
C LYS A 88 -2.83 1.33 10.87
N LEU A 89 -3.99 0.77 10.52
CA LEU A 89 -5.29 1.32 10.89
C LEU A 89 -6.03 0.32 11.77
N LYS A 90 -6.79 0.85 12.73
CA LYS A 90 -7.87 0.15 13.42
C LYS A 90 -9.16 0.94 13.22
N LEU A 91 -10.17 0.28 12.70
CA LEU A 91 -11.41 0.92 12.24
C LEU A 91 -12.39 1.18 13.40
N VAL A 92 -13.47 1.90 13.08
CA VAL A 92 -14.53 2.25 14.05
C VAL A 92 -15.21 0.98 14.55
N GLY A 93 -15.11 0.72 15.86
CA GLY A 93 -15.85 -0.37 16.50
C GLY A 93 -17.34 -0.07 16.69
N GLY A 94 -18.14 -1.10 16.90
CA GLY A 94 -19.57 -0.96 17.18
C GLY A 94 -20.43 -0.75 15.92
N ASP A 95 -21.40 0.17 15.98
CA ASP A 95 -22.19 0.56 14.80
C ASP A 95 -21.47 1.69 14.08
N SER A 96 -21.08 1.45 12.84
CA SER A 96 -20.40 2.40 11.96
C SER A 96 -21.11 2.55 10.62
N ALA A 97 -22.38 2.17 10.52
CA ALA A 97 -23.14 2.31 9.28
C ALA A 97 -23.15 3.77 8.80
N GLY A 98 -23.00 3.98 7.50
CA GLY A 98 -22.90 5.30 6.85
C GLY A 98 -21.54 6.00 7.05
N VAL A 99 -20.63 5.47 7.86
CA VAL A 99 -19.30 6.06 8.08
C VAL A 99 -18.28 5.45 7.14
N VAL A 100 -17.47 6.30 6.50
CA VAL A 100 -16.31 5.91 5.70
C VAL A 100 -15.05 6.39 6.38
N THR A 101 -14.12 5.46 6.60
CA THR A 101 -12.71 5.78 6.82
C THR A 101 -11.98 5.63 5.50
N ALA A 102 -11.22 6.65 5.07
CA ALA A 102 -10.47 6.60 3.82
C ALA A 102 -8.97 6.66 4.11
N TYR A 103 -8.18 5.93 3.30
CA TYR A 103 -6.73 5.99 3.24
C TYR A 103 -6.34 5.92 1.77
N TYR A 104 -5.88 7.03 1.20
CA TYR A 104 -5.80 7.17 -0.24
C TYR A 104 -4.61 8.02 -0.66
N MET A 105 -4.22 7.91 -1.92
CA MET A 105 -3.26 8.82 -2.53
C MET A 105 -3.98 9.65 -3.59
N CYS A 106 -3.71 10.95 -3.67
CA CYS A 106 -4.33 11.81 -4.67
C CYS A 106 -3.37 12.92 -5.14
N SER A 107 -3.41 13.25 -6.45
CA SER A 107 -2.53 14.28 -7.04
C SER A 107 -2.98 15.71 -6.75
N GLU A 108 -4.23 15.91 -6.35
CA GLU A 108 -4.83 17.22 -6.10
C GLU A 108 -5.46 17.28 -4.71
N ASN A 109 -5.25 18.38 -4.00
CA ASN A 109 -5.91 18.60 -2.71
C ASN A 109 -7.42 18.79 -2.94
N GLY A 110 -8.25 18.10 -2.17
CA GLY A 110 -9.70 18.22 -2.25
C GLY A 110 -10.35 17.49 -3.44
N ALA A 111 -9.70 16.44 -3.95
CA ALA A 111 -10.24 15.57 -5.00
C ALA A 111 -10.70 16.31 -6.27
N GLY A 112 -9.81 17.15 -6.83
CA GLY A 112 -10.12 17.94 -8.02
C GLY A 112 -10.41 17.12 -9.30
N PRO A 113 -10.89 17.79 -10.36
CA PRO A 113 -11.53 17.15 -11.50
C PRO A 113 -10.57 16.40 -12.42
N GLU A 114 -9.26 16.65 -12.34
CA GLU A 114 -8.25 16.01 -13.18
C GLU A 114 -7.32 15.10 -12.36
N ARG A 115 -7.69 14.76 -11.13
CA ARG A 115 -6.80 14.01 -10.24
C ARG A 115 -6.47 12.61 -10.74
N ASP A 116 -5.27 12.17 -10.40
CA ASP A 116 -4.93 10.76 -10.27
C ASP A 116 -5.15 10.38 -8.79
N GLU A 117 -5.76 9.23 -8.51
CA GLU A 117 -6.12 8.83 -7.14
C GLU A 117 -6.10 7.30 -6.96
N LEU A 118 -5.68 6.82 -5.78
CA LEU A 118 -5.62 5.41 -5.38
C LEU A 118 -6.27 5.25 -4.01
N ASP A 119 -7.36 4.51 -3.93
CA ASP A 119 -8.21 4.51 -2.73
C ASP A 119 -8.19 3.20 -1.97
N PHE A 120 -8.07 3.27 -0.65
CA PHE A 120 -8.77 2.40 0.28
C PHE A 120 -9.90 3.18 0.96
N GLU A 121 -11.12 2.66 0.87
CA GLU A 121 -12.29 3.17 1.58
C GLU A 121 -12.90 2.04 2.41
N PHE A 122 -12.92 2.22 3.71
CA PHE A 122 -13.48 1.28 4.66
C PHE A 122 -14.92 1.65 4.94
N LEU A 123 -15.84 0.83 4.45
CA LEU A 123 -17.28 1.07 4.52
C LEU A 123 -17.80 0.43 5.81
N GLY A 124 -18.20 1.27 6.76
CA GLY A 124 -18.74 0.83 8.03
C GLY A 124 -20.09 0.13 7.90
N ASN A 125 -20.50 -0.54 8.97
CA ASN A 125 -21.68 -1.38 8.98
C ASN A 125 -22.35 -1.40 10.37
N ARG A 126 -23.53 -2.00 10.47
CA ARG A 126 -24.20 -2.20 11.77
C ARG A 126 -23.37 -3.09 12.68
N SER A 127 -23.55 -2.94 13.98
CA SER A 127 -22.85 -3.78 14.97
C SER A 127 -23.04 -5.27 14.67
N GLY A 128 -21.93 -6.01 14.62
CA GLY A 128 -21.91 -7.44 14.31
C GLY A 128 -22.03 -7.79 12.81
N GLN A 129 -22.15 -6.78 11.93
CA GLN A 129 -22.07 -6.97 10.48
C GLN A 129 -20.65 -6.65 9.98
N PRO A 130 -20.19 -7.33 8.92
CA PRO A 130 -18.82 -7.19 8.44
C PRO A 130 -18.57 -5.82 7.81
N TYR A 131 -17.36 -5.31 8.02
CA TYR A 131 -16.81 -4.21 7.22
C TYR A 131 -16.59 -4.65 5.77
N LEU A 132 -16.67 -3.68 4.85
CA LEU A 132 -16.19 -3.83 3.49
C LEU A 132 -15.01 -2.90 3.25
N ILE A 133 -14.01 -3.38 2.50
CA ILE A 133 -13.00 -2.52 1.90
C ILE A 133 -13.39 -2.31 0.45
N GLN A 134 -13.49 -1.05 0.03
CA GLN A 134 -13.52 -0.65 -1.36
C GLN A 134 -12.14 -0.14 -1.76
N THR A 135 -11.64 -0.59 -2.92
CA THR A 135 -10.50 0.03 -3.58
C THR A 135 -10.94 0.68 -4.87
N ASN A 136 -10.32 1.79 -5.26
CA ASN A 136 -10.61 2.49 -6.51
C ASN A 136 -9.33 3.08 -7.11
N VAL A 137 -9.37 3.37 -8.41
CA VAL A 137 -8.25 3.95 -9.16
C VAL A 137 -8.79 5.01 -10.10
N TYR A 138 -8.30 6.24 -9.95
CA TYR A 138 -8.58 7.35 -10.86
C TYR A 138 -7.35 7.68 -11.69
N LYS A 139 -7.60 7.96 -12.97
CA LYS A 139 -6.65 8.58 -13.88
C LYS A 139 -7.33 9.77 -14.54
N ASN A 140 -6.74 10.95 -14.38
CA ASN A 140 -7.23 12.20 -14.94
C ASN A 140 -8.74 12.45 -14.69
N GLY A 141 -9.16 12.30 -13.44
CA GLY A 141 -10.55 12.44 -13.00
C GLY A 141 -11.47 11.25 -13.28
N THR A 142 -11.02 10.29 -14.09
CA THR A 142 -11.83 9.12 -14.45
C THR A 142 -11.57 8.00 -13.46
N GLY A 143 -12.52 7.75 -12.55
CA GLY A 143 -12.53 6.61 -11.63
C GLY A 143 -13.45 5.49 -12.10
N SER A 144 -14.41 5.10 -11.25
CA SER A 144 -15.35 4.01 -11.51
C SER A 144 -14.70 2.64 -11.66
N ARG A 145 -13.62 2.40 -10.93
CA ARG A 145 -12.86 1.14 -10.93
C ARG A 145 -12.96 0.47 -9.57
N GLU A 146 -14.15 0.48 -8.97
CA GLU A 146 -14.34 -0.04 -7.62
C GLU A 146 -14.16 -1.57 -7.62
N MET A 147 -13.40 -2.07 -6.65
CA MET A 147 -13.48 -3.45 -6.20
C MET A 147 -13.84 -3.45 -4.72
N ARG A 148 -14.73 -4.36 -4.30
CA ARG A 148 -15.10 -4.50 -2.88
C ARG A 148 -14.75 -5.87 -2.35
N HIS A 149 -14.19 -5.88 -1.15
CA HIS A 149 -13.66 -7.05 -0.48
C HIS A 149 -14.22 -7.15 0.93
N MET A 150 -14.52 -8.37 1.34
CA MET A 150 -14.60 -8.76 2.73
C MET A 150 -13.18 -8.92 3.31
N LEU A 151 -13.04 -8.84 4.62
CA LEU A 151 -11.80 -9.14 5.33
C LEU A 151 -11.84 -10.52 6.00
N TRP A 152 -10.67 -11.12 6.21
CA TRP A 152 -10.51 -12.40 6.91
C TRP A 152 -10.29 -12.25 8.42
N PHE A 153 -10.51 -11.05 8.95
CA PHE A 153 -10.41 -10.67 10.35
C PHE A 153 -11.38 -9.52 10.64
N ASP A 154 -11.59 -9.22 11.93
CA ASP A 154 -12.33 -8.03 12.36
C ASP A 154 -11.39 -6.82 12.42
N PRO A 155 -11.51 -5.83 11.52
CA PRO A 155 -10.59 -4.69 11.45
C PRO A 155 -10.80 -3.67 12.58
N THR A 156 -11.77 -3.89 13.47
CA THR A 156 -12.06 -3.01 14.61
C THR A 156 -11.36 -3.45 15.89
N GLU A 157 -10.88 -4.70 15.95
CA GLU A 157 -10.30 -5.31 17.15
C GLU A 157 -8.81 -5.01 17.31
N ASP A 158 -8.04 -5.05 16.21
CA ASP A 158 -6.59 -4.75 16.23
C ASP A 158 -6.17 -3.90 15.03
N PHE A 159 -4.93 -3.42 15.08
CA PHE A 159 -4.29 -2.69 14.00
C PHE A 159 -3.81 -3.62 12.91
N HIS A 160 -4.27 -3.37 11.68
CA HIS A 160 -3.83 -4.06 10.48
C HIS A 160 -3.14 -3.07 9.55
N SER A 161 -2.14 -3.55 8.80
CA SER A 161 -1.43 -2.74 7.83
C SER A 161 -2.15 -2.70 6.49
N TYR A 162 -2.35 -1.49 5.98
CA TYR A 162 -2.90 -1.23 4.66
C TYR A 162 -1.83 -0.53 3.86
N SER A 163 -1.45 -1.10 2.73
CA SER A 163 -0.29 -0.65 1.97
C SER A 163 -0.56 -0.56 0.49
N ILE A 164 0.07 0.41 -0.17
CA ILE A 164 0.04 0.61 -1.61
C ILE A 164 1.48 0.51 -2.11
N LEU A 165 1.75 -0.50 -2.94
CA LEU A 165 2.91 -0.49 -3.83
C LEU A 165 2.48 0.17 -5.13
N TRP A 166 3.16 1.25 -5.51
CA TRP A 166 2.90 1.95 -6.77
C TRP A 166 4.22 2.08 -7.52
N ASN A 167 4.31 1.50 -8.72
CA ASN A 167 5.44 1.69 -9.62
C ASN A 167 4.94 1.83 -11.07
N SER A 168 5.87 1.86 -12.02
CA SER A 168 5.55 2.03 -13.44
C SER A 168 4.86 0.82 -14.08
N HIS A 169 4.83 -0.35 -13.42
CA HIS A 169 4.31 -1.61 -13.97
C HIS A 169 3.01 -2.06 -13.29
N GLN A 170 2.80 -1.68 -12.04
CA GLN A 170 1.60 -2.06 -11.29
C GLN A 170 1.33 -1.14 -10.11
N ILE A 171 0.07 -1.11 -9.71
CA ILE A 171 -0.36 -0.72 -8.38
C ILE A 171 -0.85 -1.99 -7.69
N VAL A 172 -0.38 -2.23 -6.48
CA VAL A 172 -0.83 -3.36 -5.66
C VAL A 172 -1.29 -2.83 -4.32
N PHE A 173 -2.54 -3.14 -3.99
CA PHE A 173 -3.16 -2.86 -2.70
C PHE A 173 -2.95 -4.09 -1.81
N PHE A 174 -2.40 -3.89 -0.61
CA PHE A 174 -2.11 -4.92 0.36
C PHE A 174 -2.87 -4.70 1.67
N VAL A 175 -3.25 -5.82 2.28
CA VAL A 175 -3.69 -5.90 3.68
C VAL A 175 -2.78 -6.90 4.37
N ASP A 176 -1.98 -6.48 5.35
CA ASP A 176 -1.00 -7.33 6.04
C ASP A 176 -0.06 -8.09 5.10
N GLN A 177 0.48 -7.38 4.10
CA GLN A 177 1.33 -7.94 3.04
C GLN A 177 0.64 -8.97 2.12
N VAL A 178 -0.65 -9.24 2.32
CA VAL A 178 -1.47 -10.03 1.39
C VAL A 178 -2.03 -9.11 0.32
N PRO A 179 -1.71 -9.32 -0.98
CA PRO A 179 -2.29 -8.54 -2.06
C PRO A 179 -3.80 -8.79 -2.14
N VAL A 180 -4.59 -7.71 -2.14
CA VAL A 180 -6.05 -7.77 -2.30
C VAL A 180 -6.51 -7.29 -3.67
N ARG A 181 -5.68 -6.49 -4.36
CA ARG A 181 -5.90 -6.04 -5.74
C ARG A 181 -4.58 -5.75 -6.43
N VAL A 182 -4.46 -6.17 -7.68
CA VAL A 182 -3.40 -5.78 -8.60
C VAL A 182 -4.02 -5.01 -9.76
N PHE A 183 -3.47 -3.84 -10.08
CA PHE A 183 -3.86 -3.02 -11.22
C PHE A 183 -2.63 -2.83 -12.11
N LYS A 184 -2.63 -3.43 -13.29
CA LYS A 184 -1.44 -3.53 -14.15
C LYS A 184 -1.27 -2.33 -15.08
N ASN A 185 -0.03 -2.08 -15.45
CA ASN A 185 0.38 -1.28 -16.59
C ASN A 185 1.21 -2.16 -17.53
N ASN A 186 0.92 -2.15 -18.82
CA ASN A 186 1.70 -2.89 -19.82
C ASN A 186 2.88 -2.08 -20.39
N GLY A 187 3.10 -0.85 -19.89
CA GLY A 187 4.17 0.04 -20.34
C GLY A 187 3.81 0.85 -21.60
N GLU A 188 2.67 0.59 -22.22
CA GLU A 188 2.17 1.37 -23.36
C GLU A 188 1.48 2.65 -22.89
N ALA A 189 1.44 3.65 -23.77
CA ALA A 189 0.68 4.87 -23.52
C ALA A 189 -0.80 4.53 -23.31
N ASN A 190 -1.36 4.97 -22.18
CA ASN A 190 -2.74 4.69 -21.82
C ASN A 190 -3.33 5.82 -20.97
N ASN A 191 -4.64 5.76 -20.76
CA ASN A 191 -5.42 6.75 -20.04
C ASN A 191 -6.06 6.20 -18.75
N PHE A 192 -5.61 5.05 -18.25
CA PHE A 192 -6.18 4.39 -17.08
C PHE A 192 -5.19 4.24 -15.92
N PHE A 193 -3.88 4.27 -16.19
CA PHE A 193 -2.86 4.06 -15.16
C PHE A 193 -2.25 5.40 -14.69
N PRO A 194 -2.29 5.71 -13.39
CA PRO A 194 -1.72 6.95 -12.85
C PRO A 194 -0.21 6.80 -12.68
N ASN A 195 0.58 7.14 -13.70
CA ASN A 195 2.05 7.10 -13.65
C ASN A 195 2.72 8.46 -13.85
N GLU A 196 1.98 9.56 -13.96
CA GLU A 196 2.52 10.88 -14.34
C GLU A 196 2.54 11.88 -13.20
N LYS A 197 1.42 12.02 -12.48
CA LYS A 197 1.23 13.06 -11.46
C LYS A 197 1.73 12.57 -10.11
N PRO A 198 2.57 13.32 -9.38
CA PRO A 198 2.90 12.99 -8.01
C PRO A 198 1.67 13.16 -7.11
N MET A 199 1.54 12.32 -6.09
CA MET A 199 0.39 12.26 -5.19
C MET A 199 0.80 12.51 -3.75
N TYR A 200 -0.03 13.26 -3.03
CA TYR A 200 -0.04 13.23 -1.56
C TYR A 200 -0.68 11.93 -1.10
N LEU A 201 -0.37 11.52 0.12
CA LEU A 201 -1.15 10.51 0.83
C LEU A 201 -2.09 11.21 1.80
N PHE A 202 -3.33 10.74 1.88
CA PHE A 202 -4.42 11.30 2.66
C PHE A 202 -5.05 10.23 3.54
N SER A 203 -5.69 10.68 4.61
CA SER A 203 -6.69 9.88 5.30
C SER A 203 -7.74 10.77 5.93
N SER A 204 -8.97 10.26 6.01
CA SER A 204 -10.10 10.99 6.56
C SER A 204 -11.17 10.05 7.13
N ILE A 205 -12.03 10.61 7.96
CA ILE A 205 -13.27 9.97 8.42
C ILE A 205 -14.45 10.90 8.15
N TRP A 206 -15.49 10.38 7.50
CA TRP A 206 -16.62 11.19 7.04
C TRP A 206 -17.90 10.36 6.89
N ASN A 207 -19.05 11.05 6.83
CA ASN A 207 -20.35 10.44 6.58
C ASN A 207 -20.63 10.34 5.08
N ALA A 208 -21.03 9.16 4.65
CA ALA A 208 -21.28 8.78 3.27
C ALA A 208 -22.62 8.04 3.16
N ASP A 209 -23.64 8.56 3.86
CA ASP A 209 -24.96 7.95 4.03
C ASP A 209 -25.61 7.50 2.71
N ASP A 210 -25.34 8.20 1.62
CA ASP A 210 -25.98 7.95 0.34
C ASP A 210 -25.50 6.68 -0.36
N TRP A 211 -24.39 6.08 0.08
CA TRP A 211 -23.82 4.92 -0.64
C TRP A 211 -23.04 3.92 0.21
N ALA A 212 -22.48 4.30 1.36
CA ALA A 212 -21.48 3.48 2.07
C ALA A 212 -22.01 2.12 2.53
N THR A 213 -23.09 2.11 3.30
CA THR A 213 -23.60 0.87 3.90
C THR A 213 -24.81 0.35 3.15
N ARG A 214 -24.69 -0.88 2.62
CA ARG A 214 -25.72 -1.54 1.79
C ARG A 214 -26.21 -0.66 0.64
N GLY A 215 -25.29 0.04 -0.02
CA GLY A 215 -25.62 0.94 -1.13
C GLY A 215 -26.43 2.17 -0.69
N GLY A 216 -26.26 2.61 0.57
CA GLY A 216 -26.91 3.80 1.12
C GLY A 216 -28.25 3.56 1.80
N LEU A 217 -28.68 2.30 1.93
CA LEU A 217 -29.93 1.96 2.63
C LEU A 217 -29.83 2.17 4.14
N GLU A 218 -28.62 2.05 4.70
CA GLU A 218 -28.39 2.17 6.14
C GLU A 218 -27.60 3.44 6.44
N LYS A 219 -28.24 4.33 7.22
CA LYS A 219 -27.75 5.66 7.56
C LYS A 219 -27.02 5.68 8.89
N THR A 220 -26.14 6.65 9.08
CA THR A 220 -25.42 6.87 10.34
C THR A 220 -26.38 7.18 11.47
N ASP A 221 -26.26 6.40 12.55
CA ASP A 221 -26.92 6.69 13.82
C ASP A 221 -26.03 7.61 14.65
N TRP A 222 -26.26 8.92 14.53
CA TRP A 222 -25.50 9.94 15.25
C TRP A 222 -25.56 9.83 16.78
N THR A 223 -26.47 9.04 17.36
CA THR A 223 -26.46 8.75 18.80
C THR A 223 -25.28 7.87 19.23
N LYS A 224 -24.58 7.26 18.26
CA LYS A 224 -23.38 6.44 18.46
C LYS A 224 -22.08 7.24 18.31
N ALA A 225 -22.16 8.51 17.93
CA ALA A 225 -21.00 9.38 17.85
C ALA A 225 -20.34 9.58 19.24
N PRO A 226 -19.02 9.82 19.30
CA PRO A 226 -18.12 9.94 18.16
C PRO A 226 -17.69 8.58 17.58
N PHE A 227 -17.62 8.52 16.25
CA PHE A 227 -17.01 7.41 15.53
C PHE A 227 -15.51 7.66 15.43
N VAL A 228 -14.66 6.69 15.81
CA VAL A 228 -13.22 6.91 15.90
C VAL A 228 -12.46 5.88 15.07
N SER A 229 -11.68 6.37 14.10
CA SER A 229 -10.66 5.58 13.40
C SER A 229 -9.27 5.88 13.98
N THR A 230 -8.42 4.87 14.07
CA THR A 230 -7.15 4.96 14.79
C THR A 230 -5.97 4.54 13.92
N TYR A 231 -4.86 5.28 13.99
CA TYR A 231 -3.71 5.15 13.09
C TYR A 231 -2.42 5.05 13.88
N LYS A 232 -1.46 4.28 13.37
CA LYS A 232 -0.07 4.26 13.87
C LYS A 232 0.89 3.70 12.82
N ASP A 233 2.18 3.76 13.11
CA ASP A 233 3.24 3.13 12.32
C ASP A 233 3.18 3.50 10.82
N PHE A 234 3.14 4.81 10.50
CA PHE A 234 3.35 5.25 9.13
C PHE A 234 4.75 4.85 8.67
N SER A 235 4.82 4.12 7.55
CA SER A 235 6.05 3.71 6.92
C SER A 235 5.93 3.92 5.43
N PHE A 236 6.88 4.65 4.87
CA PHE A 236 6.98 4.84 3.44
C PHE A 236 8.42 4.65 2.99
N ASP A 237 8.56 4.17 1.76
CA ASP A 237 9.79 4.18 1.00
C ASP A 237 9.42 4.50 -0.43
N GLY A 238 9.52 5.78 -0.78
CA GLY A 238 8.98 6.30 -2.03
C GLY A 238 9.72 7.52 -2.51
N CYS A 239 9.57 7.80 -3.80
CA CYS A 239 10.27 8.91 -4.41
C CYS A 239 9.54 10.22 -4.11
N GLN A 240 10.06 10.96 -3.14
CA GLN A 240 9.58 12.31 -2.81
C GLN A 240 9.71 13.22 -4.04
N TRP A 241 8.67 13.99 -4.30
CA TRP A 241 8.61 14.90 -5.44
C TRP A 241 9.34 16.20 -5.16
N GLU A 242 10.25 16.57 -6.06
CA GLU A 242 10.91 17.87 -6.11
C GLU A 242 10.71 18.47 -7.51
N ASP A 243 10.20 19.70 -7.58
CA ASP A 243 9.96 20.35 -8.86
C ASP A 243 11.30 20.76 -9.53
N PRO A 244 11.44 20.63 -10.87
CA PRO A 244 10.43 20.16 -11.82
C PRO A 244 10.38 18.63 -11.97
N PHE A 245 11.47 17.92 -11.67
CA PHE A 245 11.56 16.46 -11.71
C PHE A 245 12.63 15.96 -10.73
N PRO A 246 12.30 15.11 -9.74
CA PRO A 246 13.28 14.58 -8.81
C PRO A 246 14.15 13.50 -9.46
N ALA A 247 15.37 13.30 -8.93
CA ALA A 247 16.32 12.32 -9.46
C ALA A 247 15.78 10.87 -9.42
N CYS A 248 14.97 10.53 -8.42
CA CYS A 248 14.40 9.17 -8.29
C CYS A 248 13.33 8.85 -9.35
N VAL A 249 12.71 9.86 -9.99
CA VAL A 249 11.85 9.67 -11.16
C VAL A 249 12.66 9.60 -12.46
N SER A 250 13.76 10.34 -12.57
CA SER A 250 14.60 10.30 -13.78
C SER A 250 15.53 9.09 -13.84
N THR A 251 15.74 8.43 -12.70
CA THR A 251 16.56 7.21 -12.57
C THR A 251 15.72 6.01 -12.15
N THR A 252 14.68 5.71 -12.94
CA THR A 252 13.68 4.62 -12.77
C THR A 252 14.24 3.19 -12.78
N THR A 253 15.52 3.00 -12.48
CA THR A 253 16.20 1.69 -12.43
C THR A 253 16.99 1.48 -11.15
N LYS A 254 17.03 2.47 -10.25
CA LYS A 254 17.87 2.43 -9.03
C LYS A 254 17.11 1.99 -7.79
N ASN A 255 15.81 2.25 -7.71
CA ASN A 255 15.03 1.90 -6.52
C ASN A 255 14.64 0.42 -6.55
N TRP A 256 14.29 -0.15 -5.41
CA TRP A 256 13.89 -1.57 -5.36
C TRP A 256 12.54 -1.81 -6.05
N TRP A 257 11.62 -0.83 -6.02
CA TRP A 257 10.32 -0.92 -6.71
C TRP A 257 10.45 -0.81 -8.24
N ASP A 258 11.62 -0.43 -8.73
CA ASP A 258 11.97 -0.40 -10.14
C ASP A 258 12.61 -1.72 -10.61
N GLN A 259 12.81 -2.70 -9.73
CA GLN A 259 13.39 -3.99 -10.10
C GLN A 259 12.31 -4.98 -10.53
N TYR A 260 12.67 -5.92 -11.39
CA TYR A 260 11.77 -6.95 -11.93
C TYR A 260 10.95 -7.68 -10.86
N SER A 261 11.55 -7.94 -9.69
CA SER A 261 10.87 -8.58 -8.56
C SER A 261 9.70 -7.79 -7.99
N ALA A 262 9.63 -6.48 -8.22
CA ALA A 262 8.55 -5.60 -7.77
C ALA A 262 7.50 -5.33 -8.87
N TRP A 263 7.71 -5.81 -10.10
CA TRP A 263 6.79 -5.63 -11.23
C TRP A 263 5.72 -6.71 -11.32
N HIS A 264 5.88 -7.78 -10.53
CA HIS A 264 4.99 -8.93 -10.47
C HIS A 264 4.80 -9.36 -9.00
N LEU A 265 3.71 -10.05 -8.71
CA LEU A 265 3.57 -10.74 -7.42
C LEU A 265 4.57 -11.90 -7.34
N SER A 266 5.10 -12.16 -6.15
CA SER A 266 5.83 -13.40 -5.87
C SER A 266 4.90 -14.63 -6.00
N GLU A 267 5.46 -15.83 -6.12
CA GLU A 267 4.66 -17.05 -6.24
C GLU A 267 3.76 -17.30 -5.02
N ASP A 268 4.19 -16.92 -3.83
CA ASP A 268 3.35 -17.03 -2.62
C ASP A 268 2.28 -15.94 -2.60
N GLN A 269 2.63 -14.70 -2.96
CA GLN A 269 1.65 -13.62 -3.12
C GLN A 269 0.58 -13.95 -4.16
N LYS A 270 0.92 -14.66 -5.25
CA LYS A 270 -0.07 -15.14 -6.23
C LYS A 270 -1.06 -16.14 -5.62
N LYS A 271 -0.60 -17.05 -4.74
CA LYS A 271 -1.48 -18.01 -4.05
C LYS A 271 -2.43 -17.28 -3.10
N ASP A 272 -1.91 -16.34 -2.32
CA ASP A 272 -2.72 -15.55 -1.40
C ASP A 272 -3.73 -14.68 -2.16
N TYR A 273 -3.28 -14.00 -3.22
CA TYR A 273 -4.15 -13.21 -4.09
C TYR A 273 -5.26 -14.06 -4.70
N ALA A 274 -4.94 -15.27 -5.20
CA ALA A 274 -5.93 -16.19 -5.73
C ALA A 274 -6.95 -16.64 -4.68
N TRP A 275 -6.53 -16.80 -3.43
CA TRP A 275 -7.44 -17.10 -2.33
C TRP A 275 -8.37 -15.90 -2.03
N VAL A 276 -7.84 -14.68 -1.95
CA VAL A 276 -8.64 -13.45 -1.77
C VAL A 276 -9.67 -13.30 -2.91
N GLN A 277 -9.22 -13.45 -4.16
CA GLN A 277 -10.08 -13.31 -5.35
C GLN A 277 -11.24 -14.31 -5.36
N ARG A 278 -11.03 -15.53 -4.85
CA ARG A 278 -12.07 -16.57 -4.81
C ARG A 278 -13.03 -16.44 -3.64
N ASN A 279 -12.55 -15.97 -2.48
CA ASN A 279 -13.29 -16.09 -1.22
C ASN A 279 -13.85 -14.77 -0.71
N LEU A 280 -13.25 -13.62 -1.09
CA LEU A 280 -13.50 -12.35 -0.41
C LEU A 280 -13.95 -11.22 -1.33
N VAL A 281 -13.73 -11.31 -2.63
CA VAL A 281 -14.22 -10.30 -3.59
C VAL A 281 -15.73 -10.45 -3.73
N ILE A 282 -16.46 -9.37 -3.45
CA ILE A 282 -17.92 -9.31 -3.57
C ILE A 282 -18.39 -8.38 -4.70
N TYR A 283 -17.53 -7.46 -5.14
CA TYR A 283 -17.77 -6.60 -6.30
C TYR A 283 -16.47 -6.38 -7.03
N ASP A 284 -16.54 -6.40 -8.36
CA ASP A 284 -15.43 -6.19 -9.26
C ASP A 284 -15.98 -5.52 -10.52
N TYR A 285 -15.59 -4.27 -10.76
CA TYR A 285 -16.05 -3.49 -11.89
C TYR A 285 -15.79 -4.17 -13.25
N CYS A 286 -14.73 -4.98 -13.37
CA CYS A 286 -14.41 -5.72 -14.59
C CYS A 286 -15.39 -6.88 -14.87
N LYS A 287 -16.23 -7.25 -13.89
CA LYS A 287 -17.28 -8.27 -14.03
C LYS A 287 -18.68 -7.67 -14.11
N ASP A 288 -18.82 -6.36 -13.88
CA ASP A 288 -20.09 -5.64 -13.89
C ASP A 288 -20.45 -5.21 -15.32
N THR A 289 -20.96 -6.17 -16.11
CA THR A 289 -21.39 -5.93 -17.49
C THR A 289 -22.65 -5.06 -17.59
N GLN A 290 -23.39 -4.88 -16.49
CA GLN A 290 -24.53 -3.97 -16.45
C GLN A 290 -24.07 -2.51 -16.43
N ARG A 291 -23.06 -2.20 -15.60
CA ARG A 291 -22.44 -0.88 -15.54
C ARG A 291 -21.50 -0.62 -16.71
N PHE A 292 -20.79 -1.65 -17.16
CA PHE A 292 -19.83 -1.59 -18.27
C PHE A 292 -20.22 -2.55 -19.41
N PRO A 293 -21.18 -2.17 -20.27
CA PRO A 293 -21.49 -2.96 -21.47
C PRO A 293 -20.28 -3.17 -22.37
N THR A 294 -19.38 -2.17 -22.41
CA THR A 294 -18.01 -2.31 -22.94
C THR A 294 -17.06 -2.23 -21.76
N LEU A 295 -16.32 -3.31 -21.52
CA LEU A 295 -15.37 -3.37 -20.40
C LEU A 295 -14.21 -2.37 -20.61
N PRO A 296 -13.76 -1.70 -19.53
CA PRO A 296 -12.53 -0.93 -19.55
C PRO A 296 -11.34 -1.77 -20.04
N TRP A 297 -10.46 -1.17 -20.85
CA TRP A 297 -9.38 -1.90 -21.54
C TRP A 297 -8.47 -2.65 -20.57
N GLU A 298 -8.16 -2.04 -19.43
CA GLU A 298 -7.28 -2.61 -18.42
C GLU A 298 -7.81 -3.91 -17.81
N CYS A 299 -9.12 -4.18 -17.92
CA CYS A 299 -9.71 -5.45 -17.49
C CYS A 299 -9.21 -6.66 -18.29
N SER A 300 -8.61 -6.43 -19.47
CA SER A 300 -7.96 -7.47 -20.27
C SER A 300 -6.54 -7.79 -19.82
N LEU A 301 -5.93 -6.95 -18.99
CA LEU A 301 -4.58 -7.17 -18.48
C LEU A 301 -4.62 -8.21 -17.36
N SER A 302 -3.80 -9.25 -17.50
CA SER A 302 -3.70 -10.30 -16.49
C SER A 302 -3.05 -9.74 -15.21
N PRO A 303 -3.70 -9.83 -14.04
CA PRO A 303 -3.08 -9.44 -12.78
C PRO A 303 -2.03 -10.47 -12.28
N TRP A 304 -1.85 -11.58 -13.01
CA TRP A 304 -0.93 -12.66 -12.69
C TRP A 304 0.42 -12.56 -13.42
N ASP A 305 0.48 -11.69 -14.43
CA ASP A 305 1.58 -11.57 -15.39
C ASP A 305 2.61 -10.52 -14.98
#